data_AF-S3UUR2-F1
#
_entry.id   AF-S3UUR2-F1
#
_cell.length_a   1.000
_cell.length_b   1.000
_cell.length_c   1.000
_cell.angle_alpha   90.00
_cell.angle_beta   90.00
_cell.angle_gamma   90.00
#
_symmetry.space_group_name_H-M   'P 1'
#
loop_
_entity.id
_entity.type
_entity.pdbx_description
1 polymer ?
#
loop_
_entity_poly.entity_id
_entity_poly.type
_entity_poly.pdbx_seq_one_letter_code
_entity_poly.pdbx_strand_id
1 'polypeptide(L)'
;METSLRKVTPIKKIALKAFFTILIFWIGSGCLSNQKKGMASVSDSIVFFYIHKNPETPIFLEPEKWLPIATSVLSGVHFDEDEKAEFSRRWQILFKYIGISDSLVGAKELVRLFSEDEARKLAELLYKAEQEIPDGAPKGYQIILKREDPIRPGLRIRRTIFYVHNNGNCLVLDFGEIGQVVDFQTTYTLRDWILYPIQEPIASSRNEVFLSEIRPEGLEYASVIPTNEKNQNRICVRPLFWTAKLPVGKTSSNPQKPTKGAEERLKVLKELLEKRLITKEEYERKKTEILKDL
;
A
#
# COMPACT_ATOMS: atom_id res chain seq x y z
N MET A 1 51.30 61.01 -42.50
CA MET A 1 49.87 60.79 -42.20
C MET A 1 49.50 59.52 -42.96
N GLU A 2 49.69 58.37 -42.33
CA GLU A 2 49.38 57.06 -42.91
C GLU A 2 48.94 56.13 -41.78
N THR A 3 48.00 55.27 -42.12
CA THR A 3 46.98 54.68 -41.27
C THR A 3 47.37 53.32 -40.69
N SER A 4 46.93 53.11 -39.43
CA SER A 4 46.39 51.88 -38.81
C SER A 4 46.66 50.51 -39.46
N LEU A 5 47.06 49.54 -38.62
CA LEU A 5 46.27 48.30 -38.39
C LEU A 5 46.85 47.49 -37.20
N ARG A 6 46.27 47.68 -36.01
CA ARG A 6 46.50 46.82 -34.83
C ARG A 6 45.71 45.52 -35.02
N LYS A 7 46.40 44.38 -35.06
CA LYS A 7 45.80 43.03 -35.09
C LYS A 7 45.00 42.75 -33.82
N VAL A 8 43.73 42.40 -33.99
CA VAL A 8 42.84 41.90 -32.93
C VAL A 8 43.16 40.43 -32.67
N THR A 9 43.47 40.09 -31.41
CA THR A 9 43.73 38.73 -30.95
C THR A 9 42.43 37.91 -30.83
N PRO A 10 42.42 36.61 -31.19
CA PRO A 10 41.22 35.78 -31.19
C PRO A 10 40.99 35.14 -29.82
N ILE A 11 40.52 35.90 -28.83
CA ILE A 11 40.33 35.38 -27.45
C ILE A 11 39.01 34.59 -27.27
N LYS A 12 38.08 34.61 -28.24
CA LYS A 12 36.71 34.11 -28.03
C LYS A 12 36.46 32.60 -28.27
N LYS A 13 37.40 31.83 -28.83
CA LYS A 13 37.13 30.42 -29.21
C LYS A 13 37.43 29.38 -28.13
N ILE A 14 38.25 29.69 -27.13
CA ILE A 14 38.66 28.73 -26.09
C ILE A 14 37.59 28.63 -24.99
N ALA A 15 36.97 29.76 -24.62
CA ALA A 15 35.94 29.79 -23.57
C ALA A 15 34.66 29.02 -23.95
N LEU A 16 34.28 29.00 -25.23
CA LEU A 16 33.07 28.31 -25.68
C LEU A 16 33.23 26.78 -25.66
N LYS A 17 34.41 26.27 -26.01
CA LYS A 17 34.69 24.83 -25.94
C LYS A 17 34.74 24.35 -24.50
N ALA A 18 35.39 25.11 -23.60
CA ALA A 18 35.44 24.79 -22.18
C ALA A 18 34.04 24.77 -21.55
N PHE A 19 33.18 25.76 -21.88
CA PHE A 19 31.80 25.83 -21.44
C PHE A 19 30.96 24.62 -21.91
N PHE A 20 31.10 24.20 -23.16
CA PHE A 20 30.40 23.00 -23.68
C PHE A 20 30.88 21.71 -23.01
N THR A 21 32.17 21.54 -22.73
CA THR A 21 32.66 20.35 -21.98
C THR A 21 32.16 20.32 -20.55
N ILE A 22 32.09 21.46 -19.85
CA ILE A 22 31.54 21.54 -18.48
C ILE A 22 30.04 21.25 -18.51
N LEU A 23 29.31 21.77 -19.50
CA LEU A 23 27.88 21.51 -19.67
C LEU A 23 27.60 20.02 -19.96
N ILE A 24 28.43 19.37 -20.81
CA ILE A 24 28.32 17.93 -21.10
C ILE A 24 28.66 17.08 -19.86
N PHE A 25 29.63 17.51 -19.03
CA PHE A 25 29.95 16.83 -17.77
C PHE A 25 28.84 16.99 -16.73
N TRP A 26 28.22 18.17 -16.64
CA TRP A 26 27.08 18.42 -15.75
C TRP A 26 25.80 17.69 -16.19
N ILE A 27 25.55 17.57 -17.49
CA ILE A 27 24.42 16.80 -18.03
C ILE A 27 24.68 15.29 -17.92
N GLY A 28 25.94 14.84 -18.09
CA GLY A 28 26.32 13.43 -17.98
C GLY A 28 26.37 12.87 -16.55
N SER A 29 26.55 13.74 -15.55
CA SER A 29 26.60 13.34 -14.14
C SER A 29 25.21 13.07 -13.53
N GLY A 30 24.12 13.42 -14.23
CA GLY A 30 22.76 13.33 -13.71
C GLY A 30 22.00 12.03 -14.03
N CYS A 31 22.60 11.04 -14.69
CA CYS A 31 21.84 9.94 -15.30
C CYS A 31 22.22 8.50 -14.92
N LEU A 32 23.08 8.28 -13.93
CA LEU A 32 23.28 6.95 -13.34
C LEU A 32 23.34 7.08 -11.83
N SER A 33 22.16 7.20 -11.23
CA SER A 33 21.99 6.94 -9.80
C SER A 33 22.50 5.51 -9.51
N ASN A 34 23.60 5.35 -8.77
CA ASN A 34 24.13 4.04 -8.34
C ASN A 34 23.30 3.49 -7.16
N GLN A 35 21.99 3.74 -7.16
CA GLN A 35 21.08 3.17 -6.18
C GLN A 35 21.02 1.66 -6.37
N LYS A 36 21.70 0.96 -5.47
CA LYS A 36 21.70 -0.49 -5.42
C LYS A 36 20.45 -0.94 -4.66
N LYS A 37 19.56 -1.62 -5.39
CA LYS A 37 18.49 -2.42 -4.78
C LYS A 37 18.77 -3.89 -5.06
N GLY A 38 18.58 -4.74 -4.06
CA GLY A 38 18.66 -6.18 -4.24
C GLY A 38 17.27 -6.80 -4.14
N MET A 39 17.06 -7.92 -4.82
CA MET A 39 15.79 -8.66 -4.73
C MET A 39 15.74 -9.36 -3.37
N ALA A 40 14.71 -9.08 -2.58
CA ALA A 40 14.51 -9.66 -1.25
C ALA A 40 13.60 -10.88 -1.32
N SER A 41 12.44 -10.74 -1.94
CA SER A 41 11.48 -11.83 -2.14
C SER A 41 10.70 -11.61 -3.43
N VAL A 42 10.23 -12.70 -4.02
CA VAL A 42 9.60 -12.68 -5.35
C VAL A 42 8.52 -13.74 -5.44
N SER A 43 7.50 -13.42 -6.21
CA SER A 43 6.47 -14.32 -6.71
C SER A 43 6.18 -14.02 -8.17
N ASP A 44 5.23 -14.76 -8.75
CA ASP A 44 4.70 -14.49 -10.08
C ASP A 44 4.09 -13.08 -10.21
N SER A 45 3.52 -12.51 -9.14
CA SER A 45 2.78 -11.24 -9.20
C SER A 45 3.36 -10.09 -8.38
N ILE A 46 4.33 -10.35 -7.50
CA ILE A 46 4.89 -9.35 -6.57
C ILE A 46 6.39 -9.55 -6.45
N VAL A 47 7.15 -8.44 -6.46
CA VAL A 47 8.57 -8.42 -6.13
C VAL A 47 8.84 -7.40 -5.03
N PHE A 48 9.63 -7.80 -4.05
CA PHE A 48 10.23 -6.94 -3.04
C PHE A 48 11.69 -6.70 -3.39
N PHE A 49 12.07 -5.44 -3.48
CA PHE A 49 13.47 -5.04 -3.50
C PHE A 49 13.81 -4.39 -2.17
N TYR A 50 14.86 -4.89 -1.52
CA TYR A 50 15.45 -4.17 -0.40
C TYR A 50 16.38 -3.09 -0.96
N ILE A 51 16.36 -1.91 -0.33
CA ILE A 51 17.17 -0.77 -0.75
C ILE A 51 18.42 -0.75 0.12
N HIS A 52 19.61 -0.79 -0.49
CA HIS A 52 20.84 -0.65 0.28
C HIS A 52 21.00 0.79 0.75
N LYS A 53 21.19 0.97 2.06
CA LYS A 53 21.60 2.26 2.59
C LYS A 53 22.95 2.65 2.01
N ASN A 54 23.00 3.79 1.33
CA ASN A 54 24.21 4.39 0.83
C ASN A 54 24.09 5.93 0.83
N PRO A 55 25.19 6.68 0.66
CA PRO A 55 25.13 8.14 0.60
C PRO A 55 24.26 8.72 -0.53
N GLU A 56 23.97 7.92 -1.56
CA GLU A 56 23.13 8.28 -2.71
C GLU A 56 21.65 7.88 -2.54
N THR A 57 21.28 7.35 -1.37
CA THR A 57 19.92 6.92 -1.08
C THR A 57 19.03 8.16 -1.05
N PRO A 58 17.88 8.16 -1.75
CA PRO A 58 17.01 9.32 -1.78
C PRO A 58 16.61 9.79 -0.38
N ILE A 59 16.63 11.10 -0.18
CA ILE A 59 16.33 11.75 1.10
C ILE A 59 14.93 11.37 1.60
N PHE A 60 13.96 11.20 0.69
CA PHE A 60 12.57 10.87 1.04
C PHE A 60 12.42 9.53 1.78
N LEU A 61 13.39 8.62 1.64
CA LEU A 61 13.37 7.36 2.35
C LEU A 61 13.89 7.50 3.79
N GLU A 62 14.48 8.62 4.21
CA GLU A 62 15.06 8.80 5.56
C GLU A 62 15.97 7.63 6.03
N PRO A 63 17.03 7.28 5.28
CA PRO A 63 17.83 6.06 5.48
C PRO A 63 18.49 5.91 6.86
N GLU A 64 18.58 7.00 7.62
CA GLU A 64 19.12 6.99 8.98
C GLU A 64 18.17 6.39 10.01
N LYS A 65 16.87 6.36 9.73
CA LYS A 65 15.82 5.93 10.67
C LYS A 65 15.17 4.61 10.31
N TRP A 66 15.68 3.94 9.28
CA TRP A 66 15.19 2.63 8.91
C TRP A 66 15.32 1.70 10.14
N LEU A 67 14.29 0.90 10.38
CA LEU A 67 14.24 -0.17 11.38
C LEU A 67 13.57 -1.37 10.72
N PRO A 68 13.77 -2.61 11.21
CA PRO A 68 13.00 -3.75 10.71
C PRO A 68 11.50 -3.46 10.76
N ILE A 69 10.80 -3.65 9.65
CA ILE A 69 9.36 -3.42 9.58
C ILE A 69 8.65 -4.34 10.58
N ALA A 70 9.08 -5.60 10.67
CA ALA A 70 8.50 -6.57 11.61
C ALA A 70 8.40 -6.02 13.04
N THR A 71 9.41 -5.28 13.51
CA THR A 71 9.41 -4.71 14.87
C THR A 71 8.31 -3.67 15.10
N SER A 72 7.99 -2.85 14.09
CA SER A 72 6.89 -1.89 14.15
C SER A 72 5.54 -2.58 14.16
N VAL A 73 5.40 -3.65 13.38
CA VAL A 73 4.13 -4.37 13.19
C VAL A 73 3.80 -5.28 14.37
N LEU A 74 4.81 -5.96 14.92
CA LEU A 74 4.66 -6.99 15.97
C LEU A 74 4.94 -6.48 17.38
N SER A 75 5.02 -5.15 17.59
CA SER A 75 5.28 -4.57 18.91
C SER A 75 4.47 -5.26 20.03
N GLY A 76 5.17 -5.82 21.02
CA GLY A 76 4.60 -6.54 22.16
C GLY A 76 4.45 -8.07 22.03
N VAL A 77 5.00 -8.69 20.97
CA VAL A 77 4.94 -10.15 20.72
C VAL A 77 6.36 -10.77 20.67
N HIS A 78 6.49 -12.07 20.94
CA HIS A 78 7.74 -12.84 20.87
C HIS A 78 7.83 -13.72 19.60
N PHE A 79 9.05 -13.91 19.07
CA PHE A 79 9.35 -14.56 17.79
C PHE A 79 9.06 -16.08 17.71
N ASP A 80 7.89 -16.46 17.19
CA ASP A 80 7.45 -17.83 16.85
C ASP A 80 6.52 -17.90 15.59
N GLU A 81 5.99 -19.08 15.22
CA GLU A 81 5.06 -19.26 14.07
C GLU A 81 3.74 -18.47 14.22
N ASP A 82 3.31 -18.20 15.45
CA ASP A 82 2.13 -17.37 15.70
C ASP A 82 2.37 -15.93 15.24
N GLU A 83 3.63 -15.47 15.20
CA GLU A 83 3.97 -14.16 14.65
C GLU A 83 3.75 -14.04 13.15
N LYS A 84 4.04 -15.08 12.36
CA LYS A 84 3.84 -15.00 10.91
C LYS A 84 2.36 -14.82 10.59
N ALA A 85 1.52 -15.57 11.30
CA ALA A 85 0.06 -15.47 11.18
C ALA A 85 -0.43 -14.09 11.66
N GLU A 86 0.05 -13.61 12.80
CA GLU A 86 -0.34 -12.31 13.36
C GLU A 86 0.18 -11.14 12.50
N PHE A 87 1.42 -11.19 12.01
CA PHE A 87 1.98 -10.24 11.06
C PHE A 87 1.10 -10.16 9.81
N SER A 88 0.78 -11.32 9.24
CA SER A 88 -0.07 -11.42 8.05
C SER A 88 -1.45 -10.85 8.29
N ARG A 89 -2.05 -11.14 9.44
CA ARG A 89 -3.34 -10.61 9.86
C ARG A 89 -3.32 -9.09 10.00
N ARG A 90 -2.31 -8.52 10.67
CA ARG A 90 -2.15 -7.06 10.85
C ARG A 90 -2.00 -6.35 9.51
N TRP A 91 -1.26 -6.92 8.57
CA TRP A 91 -1.14 -6.39 7.21
C TRP A 91 -2.46 -6.41 6.44
N GLN A 92 -3.20 -7.52 6.52
CA GLN A 92 -4.51 -7.60 5.90
C GLN A 92 -5.48 -6.57 6.48
N ILE A 93 -5.45 -6.35 7.80
CA ILE A 93 -6.22 -5.31 8.48
C ILE A 93 -5.85 -3.92 7.95
N LEU A 94 -4.56 -3.60 7.82
CA LEU A 94 -4.10 -2.32 7.28
C LEU A 94 -4.75 -2.03 5.93
N PHE A 95 -4.65 -2.97 4.99
CA PHE A 95 -5.16 -2.77 3.63
C PHE A 95 -6.68 -2.82 3.50
N LYS A 96 -7.42 -3.23 4.54
CA LYS A 96 -8.90 -3.06 4.57
C LYS A 96 -9.33 -1.59 4.63
N TYR A 97 -8.47 -0.72 5.15
CA TYR A 97 -8.77 0.71 5.34
C TYR A 97 -8.13 1.60 4.27
N ILE A 98 -7.42 1.02 3.30
CA ILE A 98 -6.75 1.73 2.21
C ILE A 98 -7.43 1.39 0.89
N GLY A 99 -7.96 2.41 0.23
CA GLY A 99 -8.66 2.29 -1.04
C GLY A 99 -8.12 3.24 -2.11
N ILE A 100 -8.71 3.14 -3.28
CA ILE A 100 -8.53 4.05 -4.42
C ILE A 100 -9.90 4.56 -4.86
N SER A 101 -9.93 5.71 -5.53
CA SER A 101 -11.14 6.17 -6.19
C SER A 101 -11.42 5.30 -7.40
N ASP A 102 -12.64 4.77 -7.51
CA ASP A 102 -13.10 4.25 -8.79
C ASP A 102 -13.53 5.44 -9.66
N SER A 103 -12.88 5.61 -10.81
CA SER A 103 -13.22 6.65 -11.78
C SER A 103 -14.38 6.22 -12.69
N LEU A 104 -14.84 4.96 -12.61
CA LEU A 104 -15.86 4.40 -13.48
C LEU A 104 -17.30 4.67 -13.02
N VAL A 105 -17.49 5.02 -11.74
CA VAL A 105 -18.81 5.29 -11.19
C VAL A 105 -18.74 6.65 -10.49
N GLY A 106 -19.62 7.59 -10.84
CA GLY A 106 -19.67 8.93 -10.23
C GLY A 106 -19.97 8.96 -8.72
N ALA A 107 -19.95 7.80 -8.05
CA ALA A 107 -19.96 7.66 -6.62
C ALA A 107 -18.52 7.41 -6.13
N LYS A 108 -18.05 8.21 -5.18
CA LYS A 108 -16.78 7.98 -4.46
C LYS A 108 -16.90 6.77 -3.52
N GLU A 109 -17.21 5.60 -4.06
CA GLU A 109 -17.10 4.36 -3.29
C GLU A 109 -15.62 3.95 -3.22
N LEU A 110 -15.16 3.68 -2.01
CA LEU A 110 -13.79 3.25 -1.75
C LEU A 110 -13.64 1.82 -2.24
N VAL A 111 -12.98 1.65 -3.39
CA VAL A 111 -12.55 0.33 -3.84
C VAL A 111 -11.25 0.00 -3.13
N ARG A 112 -11.18 -1.18 -2.49
CA ARG A 112 -9.96 -1.64 -1.80
C ARG A 112 -8.78 -1.63 -2.76
N LEU A 113 -7.66 -1.07 -2.31
CA LEU A 113 -6.46 -0.99 -3.15
C LEU A 113 -5.93 -2.39 -3.47
N PHE A 114 -5.97 -3.32 -2.51
CA PHE A 114 -5.56 -4.72 -2.66
C PHE A 114 -6.70 -5.66 -2.25
N SER A 115 -6.81 -6.80 -2.94
CA SER A 115 -7.69 -7.89 -2.50
C SER A 115 -7.15 -8.53 -1.22
N GLU A 116 -7.97 -9.34 -0.55
CA GLU A 116 -7.53 -10.03 0.68
C GLU A 116 -6.39 -11.02 0.40
N ASP A 117 -6.44 -11.70 -0.75
CA ASP A 117 -5.38 -12.62 -1.18
C ASP A 117 -4.08 -11.88 -1.51
N GLU A 118 -4.17 -10.71 -2.18
CA GLU A 118 -3.00 -9.87 -2.46
C GLU A 118 -2.38 -9.32 -1.17
N ALA A 119 -3.21 -8.83 -0.25
CA ALA A 119 -2.75 -8.33 1.04
C ALA A 119 -2.06 -9.43 1.87
N ARG A 120 -2.62 -10.65 1.87
CA ARG A 120 -1.99 -11.82 2.50
C ARG A 120 -0.64 -12.14 1.86
N LYS A 121 -0.58 -12.22 0.53
CA LYS A 121 0.65 -12.56 -0.20
C LYS A 121 1.74 -11.49 -0.03
N LEU A 122 1.35 -10.21 -0.01
CA LEU A 122 2.25 -9.10 0.34
C LEU A 122 2.84 -9.29 1.74
N ALA A 123 2.03 -9.67 2.71
CA ALA A 123 2.48 -9.86 4.08
C ALA A 123 3.44 -11.04 4.22
N GLU A 124 3.12 -12.18 3.60
CA GLU A 124 3.97 -13.37 3.61
C GLU A 124 5.34 -13.10 2.98
N LEU A 125 5.35 -12.43 1.82
CA LEU A 125 6.59 -12.08 1.12
C LEU A 125 7.42 -11.05 1.88
N LEU A 126 6.77 -10.08 2.55
CA LEU A 126 7.45 -9.12 3.40
C LEU A 126 8.03 -9.79 4.64
N TYR A 127 7.28 -10.67 5.31
CA TYR A 127 7.76 -11.42 6.46
C TYR A 127 8.98 -12.28 6.10
N LYS A 128 8.93 -12.96 4.93
CA LYS A 128 10.08 -13.70 4.39
C LYS A 128 11.28 -12.79 4.13
N ALA A 129 11.06 -11.64 3.48
CA ALA A 129 12.11 -10.65 3.24
C ALA A 129 12.69 -10.10 4.56
N GLU A 130 11.86 -10.00 5.60
CA GLU A 130 12.30 -9.57 6.93
C GLU A 130 13.27 -10.57 7.57
N GLN A 131 12.98 -11.87 7.47
CA GLN A 131 13.79 -12.96 8.02
C GLN A 131 15.12 -13.20 7.28
N GLU A 132 15.13 -13.10 5.94
CA GLU A 132 16.25 -13.56 5.11
C GLU A 132 17.39 -12.53 4.95
N ILE A 133 17.31 -11.34 5.56
CA ILE A 133 18.30 -10.30 5.33
C ILE A 133 19.44 -10.35 6.36
N PRO A 134 20.70 -10.31 5.91
CA PRO A 134 21.86 -10.37 6.79
C PRO A 134 22.00 -9.12 7.70
N ASP A 135 22.54 -9.36 8.89
CA ASP A 135 23.12 -8.39 9.83
C ASP A 135 22.21 -7.31 10.43
N GLY A 136 20.89 -7.49 10.46
CA GLY A 136 20.00 -6.51 11.10
C GLY A 136 20.02 -5.14 10.42
N ALA A 137 20.48 -5.08 9.17
CA ALA A 137 20.52 -3.86 8.40
C ALA A 137 19.10 -3.30 8.26
N PRO A 138 18.93 -2.00 8.53
CA PRO A 138 17.61 -1.41 8.54
C PRO A 138 17.08 -1.24 7.11
N LYS A 139 15.76 -1.34 6.89
CA LYS A 139 15.23 -1.58 5.53
C LYS A 139 14.12 -0.62 5.11
N GLY A 140 14.39 0.07 4.01
CA GLY A 140 13.36 0.51 3.08
C GLY A 140 13.18 -0.55 1.98
N TYR A 141 11.92 -0.80 1.61
CA TYR A 141 11.58 -1.69 0.52
C TYR A 141 10.93 -0.92 -0.61
N GLN A 142 11.26 -1.29 -1.85
CA GLN A 142 10.44 -1.00 -3.02
C GLN A 142 9.66 -2.25 -3.38
N ILE A 143 8.34 -2.10 -3.49
CA ILE A 143 7.41 -3.19 -3.79
C ILE A 143 6.81 -2.92 -5.16
N ILE A 144 6.90 -3.91 -6.05
CA ILE A 144 6.30 -3.86 -7.38
C ILE A 144 5.28 -4.99 -7.45
N LEU A 145 4.01 -4.63 -7.65
CA LEU A 145 2.90 -5.56 -7.83
C LEU A 145 2.41 -5.45 -9.27
N LYS A 146 2.21 -6.60 -9.93
CA LYS A 146 1.52 -6.70 -11.22
C LYS A 146 0.16 -7.35 -11.04
N ARG A 147 -0.82 -6.88 -11.81
CA ARG A 147 -2.08 -7.57 -12.09
C ARG A 147 -2.18 -7.80 -13.59
N GLU A 148 -2.56 -8.99 -13.98
CA GLU A 148 -2.85 -9.29 -15.38
C GLU A 148 -4.03 -8.47 -15.87
N ASP A 149 -3.94 -8.01 -17.12
CA ASP A 149 -5.10 -7.48 -17.82
C ASP A 149 -5.94 -8.64 -18.34
N PRO A 150 -7.25 -8.72 -18.01
CA PRO A 150 -8.09 -9.83 -18.43
C PRO A 150 -8.38 -9.85 -19.94
N ILE A 151 -8.22 -8.71 -20.63
CA ILE A 151 -8.46 -8.57 -22.07
C ILE A 151 -7.20 -8.95 -22.85
N ARG A 152 -6.01 -8.59 -22.34
CA ARG A 152 -4.72 -8.84 -23.00
C ARG A 152 -3.68 -9.47 -22.06
N PRO A 153 -3.92 -10.69 -21.55
CA PRO A 153 -3.00 -11.37 -20.65
C PRO A 153 -1.64 -11.59 -21.34
N GLY A 154 -0.55 -11.42 -20.59
CA GLY A 154 0.81 -11.60 -21.12
C GLY A 154 1.31 -10.46 -22.02
N LEU A 155 0.44 -9.54 -22.45
CA LEU A 155 0.81 -8.36 -23.27
C LEU A 155 0.46 -7.04 -22.61
N ARG A 156 -0.26 -7.06 -21.49
CA ARG A 156 -0.64 -5.88 -20.73
C ARG A 156 -0.81 -6.24 -19.26
N ILE A 157 -0.32 -5.36 -18.39
CA ILE A 157 -0.52 -5.47 -16.94
C ILE A 157 -0.98 -4.13 -16.37
N ARG A 158 -1.52 -4.19 -15.16
CA ARG A 158 -1.64 -3.04 -14.26
C ARG A 158 -0.57 -3.16 -13.18
N ARG A 159 0.32 -2.18 -13.13
CA ARG A 159 1.46 -2.14 -12.20
C ARG A 159 1.19 -1.15 -11.08
N THR A 160 1.45 -1.59 -9.85
CA THR A 160 1.46 -0.74 -8.66
C THR A 160 2.85 -0.77 -8.05
N ILE A 161 3.41 0.40 -7.77
CA ILE A 161 4.74 0.56 -7.18
C ILE A 161 4.62 1.44 -5.96
N PHE A 162 5.12 0.94 -4.84
CA PHE A 162 5.17 1.71 -3.61
C PHE A 162 6.37 1.34 -2.76
N TYR A 163 6.73 2.24 -1.86
CA TYR A 163 7.79 2.03 -0.89
C TYR A 163 7.21 1.76 0.49
N VAL A 164 7.90 0.93 1.27
CA VAL A 164 7.60 0.72 2.68
C VAL A 164 8.88 0.90 3.47
N HIS A 165 8.87 1.81 4.43
CA HIS A 165 10.00 2.08 5.31
C HIS A 165 9.51 2.56 6.67
N ASN A 166 10.36 2.45 7.69
CA ASN A 166 10.08 3.08 8.98
C ASN A 166 10.69 4.48 9.00
N ASN A 167 9.94 5.43 9.55
CA ASN A 167 10.49 6.66 10.10
C ASN A 167 10.43 6.58 11.64
N GLY A 168 11.04 7.53 12.34
CA GLY A 168 11.12 7.50 13.81
C GLY A 168 9.78 7.50 14.56
N ASN A 169 8.65 7.73 13.87
CA ASN A 169 7.32 7.88 14.47
C ASN A 169 6.27 6.90 13.92
N CYS A 170 6.47 6.34 12.73
CA CYS A 170 5.52 5.45 12.06
C CYS A 170 6.17 4.65 10.93
N LEU A 171 5.45 3.61 10.50
CA LEU A 171 5.69 2.94 9.23
C LEU A 171 5.07 3.79 8.11
N VAL A 172 5.84 4.06 7.06
CA VAL A 172 5.41 4.85 5.91
C VAL A 172 5.15 3.95 4.71
N LEU A 173 4.01 4.17 4.04
CA LEU A 173 3.69 3.59 2.73
C LEU A 173 3.64 4.71 1.70
N ASP A 174 4.44 4.59 0.65
CA ASP A 174 4.77 5.66 -0.29
C ASP A 174 4.42 5.23 -1.72
N PHE A 175 3.25 5.62 -2.24
CA PHE A 175 2.71 5.13 -3.52
C PHE A 175 3.22 5.95 -4.71
N GLY A 176 4.08 5.35 -5.54
CA GLY A 176 4.66 5.96 -6.74
C GLY A 176 3.85 5.71 -8.01
N GLU A 177 3.26 4.53 -8.16
CA GLU A 177 2.33 4.17 -9.24
C GLU A 177 1.19 3.34 -8.67
N ILE A 178 -0.05 3.62 -9.07
CA ILE A 178 -1.21 2.81 -8.70
C ILE A 178 -1.94 2.35 -9.95
N GLY A 179 -1.94 1.03 -10.20
CA GLY A 179 -2.68 0.43 -11.31
C GLY A 179 -2.30 0.95 -12.70
N GLN A 180 -1.08 1.45 -12.87
CA GLN A 180 -0.54 2.01 -14.11
C GLN A 180 -0.57 0.94 -15.20
N VAL A 181 -1.18 1.25 -16.34
CA VAL A 181 -1.23 0.33 -17.47
C VAL A 181 0.14 0.28 -18.15
N VAL A 182 0.70 -0.93 -18.28
CA VAL A 182 1.95 -1.18 -18.99
C VAL A 182 1.67 -2.16 -20.13
N ASP A 183 1.94 -1.73 -21.35
CA ASP A 183 1.76 -2.50 -22.58
C ASP A 183 3.10 -3.05 -23.07
N PHE A 184 3.11 -4.30 -23.49
CA PHE A 184 4.26 -4.98 -24.07
C PHE A 184 3.99 -5.35 -25.52
N GLN A 185 5.03 -5.30 -26.36
CA GLN A 185 4.95 -5.69 -27.77
C GLN A 185 4.93 -7.21 -27.95
N THR A 186 5.53 -7.94 -27.00
CA THR A 186 5.62 -9.40 -26.96
C THR A 186 5.29 -9.90 -25.56
N THR A 187 5.17 -11.22 -25.39
CA THR A 187 4.90 -11.80 -24.08
C THR A 187 5.96 -11.37 -23.08
N TYR A 188 5.53 -10.67 -22.04
CA TYR A 188 6.45 -10.10 -21.07
C TYR A 188 7.01 -11.19 -20.14
N THR A 189 8.21 -10.94 -19.63
CA THR A 189 8.91 -11.75 -18.64
C THR A 189 9.01 -11.02 -17.31
N LEU A 190 9.48 -11.71 -16.25
CA LEU A 190 9.75 -11.09 -14.96
C LEU A 190 10.59 -9.80 -15.08
N ARG A 191 11.63 -9.82 -15.93
CA ARG A 191 12.53 -8.67 -16.09
C ARG A 191 11.81 -7.45 -16.65
N ASP A 192 10.84 -7.64 -17.53
CA ASP A 192 10.22 -6.52 -18.26
C ASP A 192 9.38 -5.61 -17.35
N TRP A 193 8.75 -6.16 -16.31
CA TRP A 193 7.87 -5.38 -15.44
C TRP A 193 8.49 -4.94 -14.10
N ILE A 194 9.62 -5.52 -13.69
CA ILE A 194 10.32 -5.16 -12.43
C ILE A 194 11.34 -4.03 -12.59
N LEU A 195 11.65 -3.65 -13.84
CA LEU A 195 12.59 -2.58 -14.14
C LEU A 195 11.92 -1.24 -13.84
N TYR A 196 12.17 -0.74 -12.64
CA TYR A 196 11.75 0.58 -12.20
C TYR A 196 12.84 1.21 -11.33
N PRO A 197 13.29 2.43 -11.63
CA PRO A 197 14.30 3.10 -10.82
C PRO A 197 13.72 3.45 -9.44
N ILE A 198 14.60 3.64 -8.45
CA ILE A 198 14.15 4.26 -7.20
C ILE A 198 13.99 5.75 -7.48
N GLN A 199 12.78 6.25 -7.26
CA GLN A 199 12.41 7.64 -7.47
C GLN A 199 11.37 8.06 -6.44
N GLU A 200 11.42 9.34 -6.05
CA GLU A 200 10.46 9.90 -5.12
C GLU A 200 9.05 9.86 -5.72
N PRO A 201 8.05 9.33 -4.99
CA PRO A 201 6.66 9.36 -5.42
C PRO A 201 6.16 10.78 -5.68
N ILE A 202 5.78 11.07 -6.92
CA ILE A 202 5.15 12.35 -7.28
C ILE A 202 3.67 12.27 -6.91
N ALA A 203 3.20 13.25 -6.14
CA ALA A 203 1.80 13.41 -5.83
C ALA A 203 1.01 13.67 -7.12
N SER A 204 0.03 12.82 -7.41
CA SER A 204 -0.87 13.01 -8.54
C SER A 204 -2.22 12.37 -8.24
N SER A 205 -3.28 12.89 -8.84
CA SER A 205 -4.64 12.33 -8.70
C SER A 205 -4.77 10.87 -9.16
N ARG A 206 -3.82 10.38 -9.96
CA ARG A 206 -3.75 8.98 -10.39
C ARG A 206 -3.10 8.05 -9.35
N ASN A 207 -2.35 8.62 -8.42
CA ASN A 207 -1.64 7.91 -7.34
C ASN A 207 -2.23 8.22 -5.96
N GLU A 208 -3.41 8.83 -5.91
CA GLU A 208 -4.11 9.11 -4.65
C GLU A 208 -4.69 7.81 -4.08
N VAL A 209 -4.33 7.54 -2.82
CA VAL A 209 -5.02 6.57 -1.98
C VAL A 209 -6.00 7.28 -1.08
N PHE A 210 -7.06 6.56 -0.72
CA PHE A 210 -8.09 7.03 0.17
C PHE A 210 -8.10 6.18 1.45
N LEU A 211 -8.12 6.85 2.58
CA LEU A 211 -8.26 6.22 3.88
C LEU A 211 -9.72 6.21 4.31
N SER A 212 -10.23 5.03 4.70
CA SER A 212 -11.60 4.86 5.22
C SER A 212 -11.87 5.77 6.43
N GLU A 213 -13.09 6.29 6.55
CA GLU A 213 -13.51 7.13 7.69
C GLU A 213 -13.63 6.34 9.00
N ILE A 214 -13.95 5.04 8.92
CA ILE A 214 -14.09 4.14 10.08
C ILE A 214 -12.76 3.47 10.49
N ARG A 215 -11.63 4.00 10.03
CA ARG A 215 -10.32 3.44 10.32
C ARG A 215 -9.95 3.59 11.81
N PRO A 216 -9.20 2.64 12.38
CA PRO A 216 -8.60 2.79 13.69
C PRO A 216 -7.69 4.02 13.79
N GLU A 217 -7.51 4.52 15.01
CA GLU A 217 -6.55 5.59 15.30
C GLU A 217 -5.13 5.18 14.90
N GLY A 218 -4.31 6.16 14.49
CA GLY A 218 -2.93 5.93 14.08
C GLY A 218 -2.73 5.61 12.59
N LEU A 219 -3.79 5.52 11.78
CA LEU A 219 -3.70 5.48 10.31
C LEU A 219 -4.03 6.85 9.72
N GLU A 220 -3.04 7.52 9.14
CA GLU A 220 -3.18 8.89 8.64
C GLU A 220 -2.38 9.14 7.35
N TYR A 221 -2.73 10.20 6.63
CA TYR A 221 -1.87 10.70 5.56
C TYR A 221 -0.63 11.32 6.18
N ALA A 222 0.54 11.02 5.62
CA ALA A 222 1.76 11.70 6.04
C ALA A 222 1.72 13.16 5.57
N SER A 223 2.06 14.08 6.46
CA SER A 223 2.26 15.49 6.11
C SER A 223 3.64 15.67 5.49
N VAL A 224 3.71 16.46 4.41
CA VAL A 224 4.99 17.01 3.94
C VAL A 224 5.26 18.27 4.75
N ILE A 225 6.31 18.23 5.58
CA ILE A 225 6.86 19.44 6.20
C ILE A 225 7.64 20.17 5.09
N PRO A 226 7.37 21.46 4.77
CA PRO A 226 6.72 22.48 5.59
C PRO A 226 5.30 22.92 5.16
N THR A 227 4.73 22.35 4.10
CA THR A 227 3.51 22.88 3.47
C THR A 227 2.21 22.45 4.14
N ASN A 228 2.23 21.48 5.06
CA ASN A 228 1.03 20.89 5.68
C ASN A 228 0.02 20.32 4.67
N GLU A 229 0.42 20.18 3.40
CA GLU A 229 -0.37 19.54 2.37
C GLU A 229 -0.40 18.04 2.66
N LYS A 230 -1.61 17.50 2.76
CA LYS A 230 -1.83 16.07 2.92
C LYS A 230 -1.46 15.41 1.61
N ASN A 231 -0.34 14.69 1.60
CA ASN A 231 0.04 13.95 0.43
C ASN A 231 -0.76 12.64 0.41
N GLN A 232 -1.81 12.62 -0.40
CA GLN A 232 -2.71 11.46 -0.50
C GLN A 232 -2.06 10.24 -1.16
N ASN A 233 -0.78 10.29 -1.53
CA ASN A 233 0.00 9.11 -1.95
C ASN A 233 0.90 8.55 -0.82
N ARG A 234 0.93 9.19 0.36
CA ARG A 234 1.80 8.79 1.48
C ARG A 234 0.98 8.54 2.74
N ILE A 235 1.07 7.34 3.28
CA ILE A 235 0.37 6.91 4.50
C ILE A 235 1.40 6.73 5.62
N CYS A 236 1.06 7.19 6.81
CA CYS A 236 1.79 6.97 8.05
C CYS A 236 0.94 6.07 8.96
N VAL A 237 1.50 4.91 9.35
CA VAL A 237 0.89 3.92 10.24
C VAL A 237 1.64 3.95 11.57
N ARG A 238 1.06 4.66 12.54
CA ARG A 238 1.63 4.84 13.88
C ARG A 238 1.48 3.57 14.71
N PRO A 239 2.32 3.37 15.74
CA PRO A 239 2.23 2.21 16.63
C PRO A 239 0.84 1.95 17.21
N LEU A 240 0.07 3.02 17.50
CA LEU A 240 -1.29 2.92 18.03
C LEU A 240 -2.26 2.16 17.12
N PHE A 241 -2.03 2.18 15.80
CA PHE A 241 -2.87 1.44 14.85
C PHE A 241 -2.82 -0.07 15.08
N TRP A 242 -1.64 -0.61 15.42
CA TRP A 242 -1.43 -2.04 15.59
C TRP A 242 -2.04 -2.60 16.87
N THR A 243 -2.23 -1.74 17.88
CA THR A 243 -2.80 -2.09 19.18
C THR A 243 -4.24 -1.62 19.35
N ALA A 244 -4.76 -0.84 18.40
CA ALA A 244 -6.13 -0.36 18.42
C ALA A 244 -7.11 -1.54 18.39
N LYS A 245 -8.09 -1.51 19.31
CA LYS A 245 -9.22 -2.44 19.24
C LYS A 245 -9.96 -2.13 17.95
N LEU A 246 -10.02 -3.10 17.04
CA LEU A 246 -10.75 -2.94 15.79
C LEU A 246 -12.17 -2.49 16.12
N PRO A 247 -12.70 -1.43 15.47
CA PRO A 247 -14.11 -1.18 15.54
C PRO A 247 -14.78 -2.46 15.08
N VAL A 248 -15.64 -3.02 15.93
CA VAL A 248 -16.43 -4.22 15.61
C VAL A 248 -17.37 -3.83 14.48
N GLY A 249 -16.85 -3.83 13.26
CA GLY A 249 -17.64 -3.87 12.07
C GLY A 249 -18.49 -5.12 12.19
N LYS A 250 -19.79 -4.96 12.01
CA LYS A 250 -20.75 -6.06 11.87
C LYS A 250 -20.38 -6.85 10.62
N THR A 251 -19.27 -7.59 10.66
CA THR A 251 -19.08 -8.76 9.82
C THR A 251 -20.21 -9.69 10.18
N SER A 252 -20.89 -10.16 9.14
CA SER A 252 -21.96 -11.14 9.12
C SER A 252 -21.62 -12.43 9.88
N SER A 253 -21.49 -12.36 11.20
CA SER A 253 -21.94 -13.45 12.04
C SER A 253 -23.45 -13.49 11.88
N ASN A 254 -23.97 -14.70 11.65
CA ASN A 254 -25.39 -14.98 11.86
C ASN A 254 -25.90 -14.14 13.02
N PRO A 255 -27.03 -13.41 12.88
CA PRO A 255 -27.59 -12.76 14.05
C PRO A 255 -27.96 -13.89 15.01
N GLN A 256 -27.10 -14.14 16.00
CA GLN A 256 -27.57 -14.59 17.30
C GLN A 256 -28.52 -13.47 17.72
N LYS A 257 -29.79 -13.69 17.38
CA LYS A 257 -30.90 -12.91 17.87
C LYS A 257 -30.68 -12.74 19.36
N PRO A 258 -30.83 -11.53 19.92
CA PRO A 258 -31.01 -11.44 21.35
C PRO A 258 -32.16 -12.40 21.69
N THR A 259 -31.91 -13.33 22.60
CA THR A 259 -32.89 -14.29 23.09
C THR A 259 -33.99 -13.51 23.82
N LYS A 260 -34.90 -12.90 23.04
CA LYS A 260 -36.20 -12.45 23.52
C LYS A 260 -36.85 -13.66 24.15
N GLY A 261 -37.21 -13.54 25.43
CA GLY A 261 -37.74 -14.63 26.25
C GLY A 261 -38.91 -15.33 25.57
N ALA A 262 -39.11 -16.61 25.89
CA ALA A 262 -40.15 -17.45 25.29
C ALA A 262 -41.55 -16.78 25.34
N GLU A 263 -41.82 -16.00 26.40
CA GLU A 263 -43.06 -15.22 26.56
C GLU A 263 -43.28 -14.15 25.48
N GLU A 264 -42.25 -13.38 25.13
CA GLU A 264 -42.36 -12.37 24.05
C GLU A 264 -42.56 -13.04 22.69
N ARG A 265 -41.91 -14.20 22.46
CA ARG A 265 -42.06 -14.96 21.21
C ARG A 265 -43.48 -15.52 21.07
N LEU A 266 -44.08 -16.00 22.15
CA LEU A 266 -45.47 -16.46 22.17
C LEU A 266 -46.46 -15.32 21.96
N LYS A 267 -46.17 -14.12 22.49
CA LYS A 267 -47.01 -12.93 22.28
C LYS A 267 -47.01 -12.48 20.82
N VAL A 268 -45.84 -12.40 20.19
CA VAL A 268 -45.72 -12.07 18.76
C VAL A 268 -46.40 -13.12 17.88
N LEU A 269 -46.29 -14.41 18.23
CA LEU A 269 -46.95 -15.47 17.48
C LEU A 269 -48.48 -15.38 17.53
N LYS A 270 -49.05 -14.96 18.68
CA LYS A 270 -50.50 -14.69 18.81
C LYS A 270 -50.94 -13.49 17.95
N GLU A 271 -50.17 -12.39 17.97
CA GLU A 271 -50.48 -11.21 17.15
C GLU A 271 -50.46 -11.51 15.64
N LEU A 272 -49.56 -12.40 15.19
CA LEU A 272 -49.51 -12.81 13.78
C LEU A 272 -50.73 -13.64 13.37
N LEU A 273 -51.25 -14.49 14.26
CA LEU A 273 -52.49 -15.23 14.02
C LEU A 273 -53.70 -14.30 13.98
N GLU A 274 -53.78 -13.34 14.90
CA GLU A 274 -54.86 -12.34 14.94
C GLU A 274 -54.89 -11.48 13.68
N LYS A 275 -53.71 -11.14 13.14
CA LYS A 275 -53.58 -10.44 11.86
C LYS A 275 -53.80 -11.34 10.63
N ARG A 276 -54.14 -12.63 10.82
CA ARG A 276 -54.31 -13.66 9.78
C ARG A 276 -53.09 -13.82 8.85
N LEU A 277 -51.90 -13.46 9.34
CA LEU A 277 -50.65 -13.55 8.58
C LEU A 277 -50.05 -14.97 8.63
N ILE A 278 -50.54 -15.80 9.54
CA ILE A 278 -50.20 -17.22 9.66
C ILE A 278 -51.48 -18.05 9.83
N THR A 279 -51.42 -19.30 9.44
CA THR A 279 -52.54 -20.23 9.63
C THR A 279 -52.58 -20.80 11.05
N LYS A 280 -53.74 -21.31 11.46
CA LYS A 280 -53.92 -21.91 12.80
C LYS A 280 -53.02 -23.14 13.00
N GLU A 281 -52.75 -23.90 11.94
CA GLU A 281 -51.85 -25.06 11.97
C GLU A 281 -50.38 -24.63 12.14
N GLU A 282 -49.94 -23.58 11.45
CA GLU A 282 -48.59 -23.03 11.62
C GLU A 282 -48.37 -22.41 13.01
N TYR A 283 -49.42 -21.80 13.56
CA TYR A 283 -49.41 -21.27 14.91
C TYR A 283 -49.16 -22.38 15.95
N GLU A 284 -49.93 -23.47 15.92
CA GLU A 284 -49.78 -24.56 16.89
C GLU A 284 -48.42 -25.27 16.72
N ARG A 285 -47.95 -25.48 15.48
CA ARG A 285 -46.62 -26.07 15.24
C ARG A 285 -45.51 -25.23 15.88
N LYS A 286 -45.48 -23.92 15.60
CA LYS A 286 -44.45 -23.01 16.13
C LYS A 286 -44.57 -22.78 17.64
N LYS A 287 -45.79 -22.82 18.19
CA LYS A 287 -46.01 -22.76 19.65
C LYS A 287 -45.43 -23.98 20.36
N THR A 288 -45.63 -25.19 19.82
CA THR A 288 -45.05 -26.40 20.42
C THR A 288 -43.53 -26.43 20.35
N GLU A 289 -42.95 -25.85 19.29
CA GLU A 289 -41.49 -25.70 19.14
C GLU A 289 -40.93 -24.72 20.18
N ILE A 290 -41.57 -23.57 20.40
CA ILE A 290 -41.15 -22.59 21.41
C ILE A 290 -41.30 -23.12 22.84
N LEU A 291 -42.30 -23.97 23.11
CA LEU A 291 -42.49 -24.59 24.42
C LEU A 291 -41.52 -25.74 24.71
N LYS A 292 -40.89 -26.34 23.69
CA LYS A 292 -39.83 -27.35 23.86
C LYS A 292 -38.46 -26.74 24.17
N ASP A 293 -38.28 -25.46 23.84
CA ASP A 293 -37.06 -24.68 24.11
C ASP A 293 -37.03 -24.07 25.54
N LEU A 294 -38.05 -24.35 26.36
CA LEU A 294 -38.17 -23.97 27.79
C LEU A 294 -37.77 -25.14 28.69
#